data_AF-A0A6L7FAC4-F1
#
_entry.id   AF-A0A6L7FAC4-F1
#
_cell.length_a   1.000
_cell.length_b   1.000
_cell.length_c   1.000
_cell.angle_alpha   90.00
_cell.angle_beta   90.00
_cell.angle_gamma   90.00
#
_symmetry.space_group_name_H-M   'P 1'
#
loop_
_entity.id
_entity.type
_entity.pdbx_description
1 polymer ?
#
loop_
_entity_poly.entity_id
_entity_poly.type
_entity_poly.pdbx_seq_one_letter_code
_entity_poly.pdbx_strand_id
1 'polypeptide(L)'
;MESNIKGLVSAGHEMASELKAECGAVDMRSVAKLISDLATQLEVQLVRANALAEDQQKAIESIKQADAAVKLAHEKFSALAAENAGLKSGAMDEIKVINRGGQAYCVKDGVQVNPMYARGWNDYRAKSLQSDTPATDAFLTEIERKAIRKFINSIEHTLRDKLSPYDTEEMLEAMCIFLEEQGGEQK
;
A
#
# COMPACT_ATOMS: atom_id res chain seq x y z
N MET A 1 -83.00 -20.15 36.99
CA MET A 1 -81.86 -20.97 36.52
C MET A 1 -81.81 -21.04 34.99
N GLU A 2 -82.94 -21.22 34.29
CA GLU A 2 -83.01 -21.21 32.82
C GLU A 2 -82.50 -19.92 32.12
N SER A 3 -82.66 -18.73 32.73
CA SER A 3 -82.20 -17.48 32.08
C SER A 3 -80.67 -17.36 32.01
N ASN A 4 -79.95 -17.93 32.98
CA ASN A 4 -78.47 -17.92 32.96
C ASN A 4 -77.92 -18.87 31.88
N ILE A 5 -78.58 -20.00 31.66
CA ILE A 5 -78.18 -20.97 30.62
C ILE A 5 -78.37 -20.36 29.24
N LYS A 6 -79.50 -19.67 28.98
CA LYS A 6 -79.71 -18.97 27.70
C LYS A 6 -78.66 -17.89 27.43
N GLY A 7 -78.29 -17.10 28.44
CA GLY A 7 -77.26 -16.06 28.30
C GLY A 7 -75.86 -16.62 28.00
N LEU A 8 -75.49 -17.73 28.66
CA LEU A 8 -74.23 -18.43 28.39
C LEU A 8 -74.20 -19.04 26.98
N VAL A 9 -75.30 -19.60 26.51
CA VAL A 9 -75.40 -20.18 25.15
C VAL A 9 -75.31 -19.09 24.08
N SER A 10 -75.95 -17.93 24.25
CA SER A 10 -75.83 -16.81 23.31
C SER A 10 -74.41 -16.24 23.26
N ALA A 11 -73.78 -16.05 24.43
CA ALA A 11 -72.40 -15.59 24.50
C ALA A 11 -71.44 -16.60 23.86
N GLY A 12 -71.68 -17.90 24.03
CA GLY A 12 -70.91 -18.95 23.35
C GLY A 12 -71.05 -18.91 21.83
N HIS A 13 -72.25 -18.65 21.30
CA HIS A 13 -72.47 -18.49 19.86
C HIS A 13 -71.82 -17.23 19.28
N GLU A 14 -71.91 -16.11 20.00
CA GLU A 14 -71.29 -14.84 19.61
C GLU A 14 -69.76 -14.99 19.57
N MET A 15 -69.17 -15.56 20.63
CA MET A 15 -67.74 -15.83 20.70
C MET A 15 -67.26 -16.81 19.63
N ALA A 16 -68.04 -17.86 19.30
CA ALA A 16 -67.72 -18.78 18.21
C ALA A 16 -67.81 -18.10 16.83
N SER A 17 -68.73 -17.14 16.66
CA SER A 17 -68.88 -16.37 15.42
C SER A 17 -67.74 -15.37 15.24
N GLU A 18 -67.32 -14.68 16.32
CA GLU A 18 -66.16 -13.81 16.36
C GLU A 18 -64.87 -14.60 16.06
N LEU A 19 -64.64 -15.72 16.74
CA LEU A 19 -63.45 -16.56 16.54
C LEU A 19 -63.36 -17.08 15.09
N LYS A 20 -64.52 -17.38 14.48
CA LYS A 20 -64.60 -17.81 13.07
C LYS A 20 -64.35 -16.66 12.10
N ALA A 21 -64.75 -15.43 12.44
CA ALA A 21 -64.46 -14.23 11.65
C ALA A 21 -62.97 -13.87 11.71
N GLU A 22 -62.34 -13.95 12.88
CA GLU A 22 -60.91 -13.69 13.06
C GLU A 22 -60.03 -14.73 12.37
N CYS A 23 -60.33 -16.02 12.51
CA CYS A 23 -59.63 -17.09 11.76
C CYS A 23 -59.92 -17.04 10.25
N GLY A 24 -61.09 -16.52 9.84
CA GLY A 24 -61.43 -16.30 8.44
C GLY A 24 -60.71 -15.10 7.81
N ALA A 25 -60.26 -14.14 8.63
CA ALA A 25 -59.50 -12.97 8.18
C ALA A 25 -58.02 -13.29 7.95
N VAL A 26 -57.48 -14.34 8.58
CA VAL A 26 -56.10 -14.80 8.39
C VAL A 26 -56.05 -15.84 7.27
N ASP A 27 -55.74 -15.38 6.06
CA ASP A 27 -55.46 -16.28 4.93
C ASP A 27 -54.11 -16.99 5.15
N MET A 28 -54.14 -18.29 5.44
CA MET A 28 -52.95 -19.11 5.63
C MET A 28 -52.02 -19.11 4.39
N ARG A 29 -52.54 -18.83 3.18
CA ARG A 29 -51.70 -18.65 1.99
C ARG A 29 -50.89 -17.36 2.06
N SER A 30 -51.48 -16.29 2.59
CA SER A 30 -50.80 -15.01 2.80
C SER A 30 -49.71 -15.14 3.88
N VAL A 31 -49.96 -15.90 4.95
CA VAL A 31 -48.93 -16.23 5.95
C VAL A 31 -47.80 -17.05 5.35
N ALA A 32 -48.11 -18.09 4.57
CA ALA A 32 -47.09 -18.89 3.87
C ALA A 32 -46.25 -18.05 2.90
N LYS A 33 -46.89 -17.11 2.18
CA LYS A 33 -46.20 -16.17 1.29
C LYS A 33 -45.27 -15.25 2.07
N LEU A 34 -45.71 -14.67 3.19
CA LEU A 34 -44.86 -13.85 4.04
C LEU A 34 -43.65 -14.62 4.58
N ILE A 35 -43.84 -15.88 5.00
CA ILE A 35 -42.73 -16.75 5.45
C ILE A 35 -41.76 -17.00 4.31
N SER A 36 -42.25 -17.28 3.10
CA SER A 36 -41.42 -17.47 1.92
C SER A 36 -40.63 -16.19 1.57
N ASP A 37 -41.31 -15.04 1.54
CA ASP A 37 -40.69 -13.75 1.24
C ASP A 37 -39.62 -13.41 2.29
N LEU A 38 -39.87 -13.69 3.57
CA LEU A 38 -38.90 -13.49 4.65
C LEU A 38 -37.69 -14.42 4.52
N ALA A 39 -37.91 -15.69 4.17
CA ALA A 39 -36.83 -16.66 3.94
C ALA A 39 -35.93 -16.19 2.78
N THR A 40 -36.51 -15.79 1.65
CA THR A 40 -35.76 -15.23 0.52
C THR A 40 -35.02 -13.95 0.91
N GLN A 41 -35.62 -13.07 1.71
CA GLN A 41 -34.93 -11.86 2.20
C GLN A 41 -33.74 -12.19 3.10
N LEU A 42 -33.84 -13.21 3.96
CA LEU A 42 -32.73 -13.66 4.80
C LEU A 42 -31.57 -14.23 3.96
N GLU A 43 -31.87 -15.03 2.93
CA GLU A 43 -30.86 -15.52 1.99
C GLU A 43 -30.14 -14.37 1.27
N VAL A 44 -30.89 -13.37 0.79
CA VAL A 44 -30.32 -12.17 0.16
C VAL A 44 -29.42 -11.40 1.14
N GLN A 45 -29.84 -11.26 2.40
CA GLN A 45 -29.02 -10.59 3.43
C GLN A 45 -27.75 -11.38 3.76
N LEU A 46 -27.81 -12.70 3.80
CA LEU A 46 -26.64 -13.55 4.01
C LEU A 46 -25.61 -13.35 2.89
N VAL A 47 -26.04 -13.38 1.63
CA VAL A 47 -25.15 -13.16 0.48
C VAL A 47 -24.53 -11.76 0.52
N ARG A 48 -25.32 -10.73 0.84
CA ARG A 48 -24.81 -9.36 0.99
C ARG A 48 -23.81 -9.21 2.12
N ALA A 49 -24.06 -9.86 3.26
CA ALA A 49 -23.15 -9.84 4.41
C ALA A 49 -21.80 -10.52 4.07
N ASN A 50 -21.85 -11.65 3.36
CA ASN A 50 -20.63 -12.34 2.91
C ASN A 50 -19.83 -11.50 1.92
N ALA A 51 -20.48 -10.89 0.93
CA ALA A 51 -19.81 -9.99 -0.02
C ALA A 51 -19.17 -8.78 0.69
N LEU A 52 -19.87 -8.17 1.66
CA LEU A 52 -19.32 -7.07 2.45
C LEU A 52 -18.13 -7.52 3.30
N ALA A 53 -18.16 -8.71 3.88
CA ALA A 53 -17.05 -9.25 4.66
C ALA A 53 -15.81 -9.49 3.78
N GLU A 54 -15.99 -10.03 2.57
CA GLU A 54 -14.91 -10.20 1.61
C GLU A 54 -14.29 -8.87 1.19
N ASP A 55 -15.12 -7.86 0.89
CA ASP A 55 -14.64 -6.53 0.50
C ASP A 55 -13.93 -5.83 1.67
N GLN A 56 -14.43 -5.98 2.90
CA GLN A 56 -13.74 -5.49 4.10
C GLN A 56 -12.38 -6.17 4.29
N GLN A 57 -12.28 -7.48 4.07
CA GLN A 57 -11.02 -8.21 4.16
C GLN A 57 -10.02 -7.70 3.12
N LYS A 58 -10.44 -7.52 1.86
CA LYS A 58 -9.60 -6.94 0.79
C LYS A 58 -9.14 -5.52 1.14
N ALA A 59 -10.04 -4.70 1.70
CA ALA A 59 -9.70 -3.34 2.12
C ALA A 59 -8.65 -3.34 3.26
N ILE A 60 -8.79 -4.23 4.24
CA ILE A 60 -7.82 -4.40 5.33
C ILE A 60 -6.44 -4.79 4.79
N GLU A 61 -6.39 -5.74 3.85
CA GLU A 61 -5.14 -6.17 3.23
C GLU A 61 -4.49 -5.04 2.41
N SER A 62 -5.29 -4.29 1.65
CA SER A 62 -4.81 -3.12 0.91
C SER A 62 -4.22 -2.04 1.85
N ILE A 63 -4.89 -1.76 2.97
CA ILE A 63 -4.41 -0.80 3.97
C ILE A 63 -3.09 -1.29 4.59
N LYS A 64 -2.96 -2.57 4.91
CA LYS A 64 -1.71 -3.14 5.45
C LYS A 64 -0.55 -3.00 4.45
N GLN A 65 -0.80 -3.26 3.17
CA GLN A 65 0.21 -3.07 2.12
C GLN A 65 0.61 -1.60 1.98
N ALA A 66 -0.35 -0.68 2.04
CA ALA A 66 -0.10 0.75 1.98
C ALA A 66 0.74 1.23 3.19
N ASP A 67 0.41 0.79 4.40
CA ASP A 67 1.17 1.11 5.62
C ASP A 67 2.62 0.61 5.54
N ALA A 68 2.83 -0.63 5.10
CA ALA A 68 4.16 -1.18 4.88
C ALA A 68 4.96 -0.38 3.84
N ALA A 69 4.32 0.04 2.74
CA ALA A 69 4.95 0.87 1.71
C ALA A 69 5.34 2.26 2.24
N VAL A 70 4.49 2.89 3.04
CA VAL A 70 4.76 4.19 3.69
C VAL A 70 5.94 4.08 4.66
N LYS A 71 5.97 3.02 5.48
CA LYS A 71 7.06 2.79 6.43
C LYS A 71 8.41 2.61 5.71
N LEU A 72 8.43 1.78 4.66
CA LEU A 72 9.63 1.57 3.85
C LEU A 72 10.10 2.87 3.17
N ALA A 73 9.18 3.67 2.65
CA ALA A 73 9.51 4.96 2.07
C ALA A 73 10.11 5.92 3.11
N HIS A 74 9.52 5.97 4.31
CA HIS A 74 10.02 6.79 5.41
C HIS A 74 11.44 6.41 5.83
N GLU A 75 11.73 5.10 5.94
CA GLU A 75 13.07 4.59 6.26
C GLU A 75 14.09 5.03 5.19
N LYS A 76 13.75 4.89 3.90
CA LYS A 76 14.61 5.30 2.78
C LYS A 76 14.89 6.80 2.77
N PHE A 77 13.85 7.62 2.90
CA PHE A 77 14.01 9.07 2.94
C PHE A 77 14.78 9.53 4.18
N SER A 78 14.62 8.84 5.31
CA SER A 78 15.39 9.12 6.52
C SER A 78 16.89 8.82 6.31
N ALA A 79 17.22 7.70 5.65
CA ALA A 79 18.60 7.38 5.30
C ALA A 79 19.22 8.43 4.35
N LEU A 80 18.49 8.82 3.30
CA LEU A 80 18.92 9.89 2.38
C LEU A 80 19.07 11.24 3.09
N ALA A 81 18.19 11.57 4.04
CA ALA A 81 18.29 12.80 4.81
C ALA A 81 19.52 12.80 5.73
N ALA A 82 19.82 11.66 6.38
CA ALA A 82 20.99 11.49 7.22
C ALA A 82 22.29 11.61 6.40
N GLU A 83 22.35 10.94 5.25
CA GLU A 83 23.48 11.03 4.31
C GLU A 83 23.70 12.48 3.84
N ASN A 84 22.63 13.16 3.40
CA ASN A 84 22.69 14.57 3.00
C ASN A 84 23.16 15.50 4.14
N ALA A 85 22.74 15.23 5.37
CA ALA A 85 23.22 15.99 6.53
C ALA A 85 24.72 15.76 6.78
N GLY A 86 25.18 14.52 6.63
CA GLY A 86 26.60 14.14 6.68
C GLY A 86 27.43 14.90 5.65
N LEU A 87 27.02 14.87 4.37
CA LEU A 87 27.68 15.59 3.29
C LEU A 87 27.76 17.10 3.54
N LYS A 88 26.66 17.72 3.98
CA LYS A 88 26.63 19.16 4.33
C LYS A 88 27.58 19.47 5.49
N SER A 89 27.64 18.61 6.50
CA SER A 89 28.53 18.80 7.64
C SER A 89 30.01 18.70 7.23
N GLY A 90 30.37 17.71 6.39
CA GLY A 90 31.71 17.55 5.85
C GLY A 90 32.15 18.76 5.01
N ALA A 91 31.26 19.26 4.14
CA ALA A 91 31.50 20.47 3.35
C ALA A 91 31.71 21.72 4.23
N MET A 92 30.94 21.85 5.32
CA MET A 92 31.11 22.96 6.27
C MET A 92 32.43 22.88 7.03
N ASP A 93 32.87 21.69 7.40
CA ASP A 93 34.16 21.51 8.06
C ASP A 93 35.33 21.80 7.13
N GLU A 94 35.24 21.45 5.83
CA GLU A 94 36.20 21.88 4.82
C GLU A 94 36.31 23.41 4.74
N ILE A 95 35.17 24.12 4.69
CA ILE A 95 35.13 25.60 4.68
C ILE A 95 35.80 26.19 5.93
N LYS A 96 35.55 25.62 7.13
CA LYS A 96 36.20 26.10 8.37
C LYS A 96 37.71 25.93 8.33
N VAL A 97 38.20 24.79 7.82
CA VAL A 97 39.64 24.53 7.66
C VAL A 97 40.27 25.55 6.72
N ILE A 98 39.63 25.82 5.58
CA ILE A 98 40.06 26.84 4.61
C ILE A 98 40.11 28.22 5.27
N ASN A 99 39.03 28.64 5.95
CA ASN A 99 38.94 29.97 6.56
C ASN A 99 39.96 30.16 7.69
N ARG A 100 40.19 29.15 8.54
CA ARG A 100 41.21 29.22 9.60
C ARG A 100 42.62 29.32 9.00
N GLY A 101 42.89 28.55 7.95
CA GLY A 101 44.15 28.63 7.21
C GLY A 101 44.35 29.98 6.53
N GLY A 102 43.32 30.53 5.88
CA GLY A 102 43.38 31.84 5.23
C GLY A 102 43.56 33.01 6.22
N GLN A 103 42.81 33.01 7.33
CA GLN A 103 42.90 34.07 8.35
C GLN A 103 44.26 34.15 9.04
N ALA A 104 44.98 33.03 9.20
CA ALA A 104 46.31 33.02 9.79
C ALA A 104 47.40 33.67 8.90
N TYR A 105 47.16 33.80 7.59
CA TYR A 105 48.17 34.26 6.61
C TYR A 105 47.79 35.53 5.85
N CYS A 106 46.51 35.93 5.82
CA CYS A 106 46.08 37.18 5.19
C CYS A 106 46.47 38.47 5.96
N VAL A 107 47.19 38.38 7.09
CA VAL A 107 47.49 39.56 7.94
C VAL A 107 48.97 39.95 7.99
N LYS A 108 49.86 39.30 7.24
CA LYS A 108 51.23 39.83 7.05
C LYS A 108 51.74 39.64 5.62
N ASP A 109 51.68 40.74 4.88
CA ASP A 109 52.57 41.07 3.76
C ASP A 109 52.39 40.33 2.42
N GLY A 110 51.19 39.82 2.11
CA GLY A 110 50.83 39.48 0.72
C GLY A 110 51.66 38.38 0.05
N VAL A 111 52.29 37.50 0.84
CA VAL A 111 53.19 36.46 0.32
C VAL A 111 52.49 35.10 0.22
N GLN A 112 52.71 34.43 -0.92
CA GLN A 112 52.37 33.06 -1.34
C GLN A 112 51.78 32.10 -0.28
N VAL A 113 50.72 31.40 -0.70
CA VAL A 113 50.12 30.25 0.01
C VAL A 113 51.21 29.28 0.47
N ASN A 114 51.32 29.08 1.79
CA ASN A 114 52.27 28.14 2.38
C ASN A 114 52.02 26.71 1.83
N PRO A 115 53.01 26.06 1.18
CA PRO A 115 52.86 24.74 0.55
C PRO A 115 52.38 23.63 1.50
N MET A 116 52.67 23.73 2.80
CA MET A 116 52.24 22.76 3.80
C MET A 116 50.72 22.79 4.01
N TYR A 117 50.09 23.96 3.82
CA TYR A 117 48.64 24.16 3.94
C TYR A 117 47.90 23.81 2.64
N ALA A 118 48.51 24.03 1.47
CA ALA A 118 47.97 23.54 0.20
C ALA A 118 47.82 22.01 0.21
N ARG A 119 48.76 21.30 0.86
CA ARG A 119 48.70 19.85 1.05
C ARG A 119 47.56 19.42 1.98
N GLY A 120 47.44 20.04 3.16
CA GLY A 120 46.36 19.75 4.10
C GLY A 120 44.96 20.08 3.55
N TRP A 121 44.84 21.11 2.71
CA TRP A 121 43.62 21.43 1.97
C TRP A 121 43.28 20.36 0.93
N ASN A 122 44.25 19.95 0.11
CA ASN A 122 44.07 18.87 -0.86
C ASN A 122 43.70 17.54 -0.18
N ASP A 123 44.27 17.24 0.99
CA ASP A 123 43.94 16.04 1.77
C ASP A 123 42.50 16.09 2.32
N TYR A 124 42.04 17.25 2.79
CA TYR A 124 40.66 17.41 3.28
C TYR A 124 39.64 17.33 2.14
N ARG A 125 39.95 17.96 1.00
CA ARG A 125 39.13 17.92 -0.21
C ARG A 125 39.07 16.50 -0.81
N ALA A 126 40.19 15.78 -0.83
CA ALA A 126 40.25 14.39 -1.27
C ALA A 126 39.39 13.50 -0.37
N LYS A 127 39.42 13.67 0.95
CA LYS A 127 38.55 12.95 1.90
C LYS A 127 37.07 13.29 1.71
N SER A 128 36.75 14.56 1.49
CA SER A 128 35.38 15.02 1.20
C SER A 128 34.82 14.36 -0.07
N LEU A 129 35.62 14.33 -1.14
CA LEU A 129 35.27 13.69 -2.43
C LEU A 129 35.26 12.16 -2.39
N GLN A 130 35.88 11.53 -1.39
CA GLN A 130 35.83 10.08 -1.14
C GLN A 130 34.66 9.66 -0.25
N SER A 131 33.77 10.59 0.13
CA SER A 131 32.60 10.23 0.94
C SER A 131 31.63 9.40 0.10
N ASP A 132 31.50 8.12 0.44
CA ASP A 132 30.52 7.24 -0.19
C ASP A 132 29.09 7.73 0.06
N THR A 133 28.20 7.48 -0.90
CA THR A 133 26.77 7.82 -0.83
C THR A 133 25.88 6.59 -0.96
N PRO A 134 26.02 5.59 -0.05
CA PRO A 134 25.37 4.30 -0.20
C PRO A 134 23.84 4.37 -0.19
N ALA A 135 23.23 5.33 0.51
CA ALA A 135 21.78 5.51 0.50
C ALA A 135 21.31 6.06 -0.86
N THR A 136 22.05 7.00 -1.44
CA THR A 136 21.80 7.51 -2.80
C THR A 136 21.98 6.41 -3.83
N ASP A 137 23.06 5.63 -3.76
CA ASP A 137 23.35 4.54 -4.69
C ASP A 137 22.24 3.48 -4.66
N ALA A 138 21.85 3.04 -3.46
CA ALA A 138 20.75 2.08 -3.29
C ALA A 138 19.42 2.62 -3.83
N PHE A 139 19.14 3.92 -3.63
CA PHE A 139 17.93 4.57 -4.15
C PHE A 139 17.92 4.62 -5.68
N LEU A 140 19.06 4.95 -6.30
CA LEU A 140 19.20 4.98 -7.76
C LEU A 140 19.06 3.58 -8.37
N THR A 141 19.71 2.57 -7.80
CA THR A 141 19.56 1.17 -8.23
C THR A 141 18.11 0.70 -8.12
N GLU A 142 17.38 1.11 -7.07
CA GLU A 142 15.96 0.78 -6.96
C GLU A 142 15.11 1.46 -8.05
N ILE A 143 15.36 2.74 -8.34
CA ILE A 143 14.66 3.47 -9.41
C ILE A 143 14.91 2.81 -10.76
N GLU A 144 16.16 2.47 -11.05
CA GLU A 144 16.56 1.78 -12.28
C GLU A 144 15.82 0.43 -12.40
N ARG A 145 15.83 -0.38 -11.34
CA ARG A 145 15.08 -1.65 -11.30
C ARG A 145 13.58 -1.45 -11.55
N LYS A 146 12.98 -0.41 -10.95
CA LYS A 146 11.55 -0.08 -11.16
C LYS A 146 11.26 0.34 -12.60
N ALA A 147 12.14 1.14 -13.20
CA ALA A 147 12.00 1.58 -14.58
C ALA A 147 12.11 0.39 -15.55
N ILE A 148 13.10 -0.48 -15.36
CA ILE A 148 13.29 -1.71 -16.13
C ILE A 148 12.04 -2.59 -16.02
N ARG A 149 11.54 -2.83 -14.80
CA ARG A 149 10.34 -3.65 -14.59
C ARG A 149 9.09 -3.07 -15.26
N LYS A 150 8.92 -1.75 -15.23
CA LYS A 150 7.80 -1.08 -15.91
C LYS A 150 7.89 -1.25 -17.44
N PHE A 151 9.08 -1.11 -18.00
CA PHE A 151 9.32 -1.32 -19.42
C PHE A 151 9.00 -2.76 -19.85
N ILE A 152 9.43 -3.73 -19.06
CA ILE A 152 9.20 -5.17 -19.33
C ILE A 152 7.72 -5.51 -19.27
N ASN A 153 6.99 -5.04 -18.26
CA ASN A 153 5.54 -5.23 -18.18
C ASN A 153 4.83 -4.64 -19.41
N SER A 154 5.34 -3.54 -19.97
CA SER A 154 4.81 -2.94 -21.21
C SER A 154 5.08 -3.81 -22.44
N ILE A 155 6.27 -4.42 -22.52
CA ILE A 155 6.59 -5.38 -23.59
C ILE A 155 5.73 -6.62 -23.46
N GLU A 156 5.66 -7.22 -22.26
CA GLU A 156 4.82 -8.40 -21.99
C GLU A 156 3.38 -8.18 -22.43
N HIS A 157 2.80 -7.03 -22.06
CA HIS A 157 1.46 -6.67 -22.48
C HIS A 157 1.32 -6.62 -24.01
N THR A 158 2.31 -6.05 -24.69
CA THR A 158 2.34 -5.96 -26.16
C THR A 158 2.49 -7.34 -26.80
N LEU A 159 3.35 -8.22 -26.27
CA LEU A 159 3.56 -9.56 -26.79
C LEU A 159 2.28 -10.39 -26.66
N ARG A 160 1.63 -10.36 -25.49
CA ARG A 160 0.36 -11.04 -25.24
C ARG A 160 -0.78 -10.54 -26.14
N ASP A 161 -0.76 -9.28 -26.55
CA ASP A 161 -1.76 -8.69 -27.47
C ASP A 161 -1.50 -9.03 -28.95
N LYS A 162 -0.23 -9.20 -29.34
CA LYS A 162 0.17 -9.27 -30.76
C LYS A 162 0.65 -10.63 -31.25
N LEU A 163 1.09 -11.53 -30.37
CA LEU A 163 1.66 -12.83 -30.74
C LEU A 163 0.73 -14.00 -30.38
N SER A 164 1.00 -15.17 -30.96
CA SER A 164 0.34 -16.39 -30.53
C SER A 164 0.78 -16.76 -29.11
N PRO A 165 -0.04 -17.51 -28.34
CA PRO A 165 0.31 -17.90 -26.97
C PRO A 165 1.63 -18.69 -26.88
N TYR A 166 1.97 -19.45 -27.91
CA TYR A 166 3.21 -20.24 -27.94
C TYR A 166 4.44 -19.35 -28.12
N ASP A 167 4.41 -18.42 -29.08
CA ASP A 167 5.51 -17.48 -29.33
C ASP A 167 5.67 -16.47 -28.17
N THR A 168 4.57 -16.17 -27.47
CA THR A 168 4.58 -15.26 -26.31
C THR A 168 5.36 -15.85 -25.14
N GLU A 169 5.16 -17.14 -24.82
CA GLU A 169 5.79 -17.76 -23.65
C GLU A 169 7.31 -17.92 -23.85
N GLU A 170 7.76 -18.31 -25.05
CA GLU A 170 9.19 -18.42 -25.39
C GLU A 170 9.92 -17.06 -25.27
N MET A 171 9.30 -15.97 -25.76
CA MET A 171 9.88 -14.64 -25.64
C MET A 171 9.89 -14.11 -24.20
N LEU A 172 8.87 -14.42 -23.40
CA LEU A 172 8.83 -14.03 -21.99
C LEU A 172 9.87 -14.77 -21.17
N GLU A 173 10.08 -16.06 -21.45
CA GLU A 173 11.11 -16.87 -20.78
C GLU A 173 12.52 -16.37 -21.10
N ALA A 174 12.80 -16.03 -22.36
CA ALA A 174 14.07 -15.41 -22.76
C ALA A 174 14.30 -14.04 -22.08
N MET A 175 13.24 -13.23 -21.95
CA MET A 175 13.32 -11.95 -21.22
C MET A 175 13.57 -12.15 -19.72
N CYS A 176 12.97 -13.17 -19.09
CA CYS A 176 13.24 -13.51 -17.69
C CYS A 176 14.69 -13.93 -17.47
N ILE A 177 15.23 -14.82 -18.31
CA ILE A 177 16.62 -15.28 -18.23
C ILE A 177 17.60 -14.10 -18.36
N PHE A 178 17.39 -13.22 -19.33
CA PHE A 178 18.23 -12.03 -19.51
C PHE A 178 18.29 -11.17 -18.24
N LEU A 179 17.18 -11.04 -17.49
CA LEU A 179 17.16 -10.25 -16.25
C LEU A 179 17.84 -10.94 -15.09
N GLU A 180 17.71 -12.26 -14.99
CA GLU A 180 18.39 -13.05 -13.96
C GLU A 180 19.91 -12.97 -14.14
N GLU A 181 20.38 -12.97 -15.38
CA GLU A 181 21.79 -12.77 -15.73
C GLU A 181 22.28 -11.37 -15.37
N GLN A 182 21.48 -10.32 -15.60
CA GLN A 182 21.83 -8.94 -15.21
C GLN A 182 21.79 -8.71 -13.69
N GLY A 183 21.04 -9.53 -12.94
CA GLY A 183 20.98 -9.48 -11.47
C GLY A 183 22.12 -10.22 -10.75
N GLY A 184 22.86 -11.07 -11.46
CA GLY A 184 23.91 -11.94 -10.90
C GLY A 184 25.30 -11.30 -10.75
N GLU A 185 25.56 -10.13 -11.32
CA GLU A 185 26.89 -9.50 -11.35
C GLU A 185 27.23 -8.62 -10.13
N GLN A 186 26.40 -8.62 -9.08
CA GLN A 186 26.72 -7.95 -7.81
C GLN A 186 26.94 -8.95 -6.69
N LYS A 187 28.13 -9.57 -6.66
CA LYS A 187 28.71 -10.23 -5.47
C LYS A 187 30.15 -9.81 -5.28
#